data_AF-F4PQR3-F1
#
_entry.id   AF-F4PQR3-F1
#
_cell.length_a   1.000
_cell.length_b   1.000
_cell.length_c   1.000
_cell.angle_alpha   90.00
_cell.angle_beta   90.00
_cell.angle_gamma   90.00
#
_symmetry.space_group_name_H-M   'P 1'
#
loop_
_entity.id
_entity.type
_entity.pdbx_description
1 polymer ?
#
loop_
_entity_poly.entity_id
_entity_poly.type
_entity_poly.pdbx_seq_one_letter_code
_entity_poly.pdbx_strand_id
1 'polypeptide(L)'
;MSDEEEEEDNDDDLESQLSIEQRVVNQSDLDALTCPICLSLMTSPVKQCVSGHLGCESCLEKVAETTGRCPQCRIRISKGKLSRSLLADQMLSSLKVGILSVVGSMDIHCENQFRYNKETDKWEKDENGCQEITTVATSDDHMKTCKYNLLKCPFGEDFCDFTGTKEEVDKHILSELSDHIAGNHQYMNCQIESLKQQFNESIESFKESYNQQMNTQIQLLQQQIKSIEFTNVYTDEKLRKYKEKTKEMIKHTPAVQFEWVIENFGEKYKSKTDQESDDFKMGGFDWYIASYMDSNEDDTGQLGFYVHLHNNPGKLVKMCFTLEVVFSCSQSYSEQLTYIYDHTDTGSGFDRDPEIYLKGIQDNDSVTVQFKGFVSSIKDDPDFKK
;
A
#
# COMPACT_ATOMS: atom_id res chain seq x y z
N MET A 1 16.47 28.74 8.48
CA MET A 1 17.15 29.03 9.76
C MET A 1 17.60 27.68 10.24
N SER A 2 18.91 27.55 10.34
CA SER A 2 19.70 26.34 10.49
C SER A 2 19.45 25.70 11.85
N ASP A 3 19.09 24.43 11.83
CA ASP A 3 19.21 23.51 12.95
C ASP A 3 20.64 22.95 12.92
N GLU A 4 21.47 23.39 13.86
CA GLU A 4 22.75 22.78 14.19
C GLU A 4 22.55 22.14 15.57
N GLU A 5 22.31 20.83 15.58
CA GLU A 5 22.43 19.98 16.77
C GLU A 5 23.94 19.78 17.02
N GLU A 6 24.46 20.41 18.07
CA GLU A 6 25.80 20.15 18.59
C GLU A 6 25.78 18.80 19.31
N GLU A 7 26.27 17.75 18.65
CA GLU A 7 26.73 16.53 19.32
C GLU A 7 28.05 16.87 20.03
N GLU A 8 27.99 17.07 21.35
CA GLU A 8 29.19 17.13 22.19
C GLU A 8 29.77 15.72 22.35
N ASP A 9 30.86 15.46 21.63
CA ASP A 9 31.73 14.29 21.76
C ASP A 9 32.26 14.16 23.21
N ASN A 10 31.74 13.19 23.96
CA ASN A 10 32.29 12.73 25.25
C ASN A 10 33.57 11.89 25.03
N ASP A 11 34.63 12.52 24.52
CA ASP A 11 35.94 11.89 24.25
C ASP A 11 36.99 12.14 25.35
N ASP A 12 36.60 12.66 26.52
CA ASP A 12 37.54 13.13 27.56
C ASP A 12 37.78 12.14 28.73
N ASP A 13 37.14 10.95 28.75
CA ASP A 13 37.15 10.07 29.95
C ASP A 13 38.04 8.81 29.84
N LEU A 14 38.81 8.66 28.76
CA LEU A 14 39.66 7.47 28.52
C LEU A 14 41.10 7.61 29.07
N GLU A 15 41.58 8.80 29.42
CA GLU A 15 42.96 9.03 29.88
C GLU A 15 43.20 8.79 31.39
N SER A 16 42.15 8.53 32.17
CA SER A 16 42.24 8.40 33.64
C SER A 16 42.31 6.96 34.17
N GLN A 17 42.30 5.93 33.32
CA GLN A 17 42.23 4.53 33.78
C GLN A 17 43.52 4.04 34.45
N LEU A 18 43.38 3.39 35.61
CA LEU A 18 44.51 2.84 36.37
C LEU A 18 45.11 1.61 35.68
N SER A 19 46.36 1.73 35.23
CA SER A 19 47.07 0.64 34.54
C SER A 19 47.55 -0.48 35.46
N ILE A 20 47.80 -1.68 34.90
CA ILE A 20 48.31 -2.84 35.66
C ILE A 20 49.70 -2.58 36.20
N GLU A 21 50.54 -1.85 35.45
CA GLU A 21 51.89 -1.47 35.83
C GLU A 21 51.91 -0.64 37.11
N GLN A 22 50.92 0.24 37.30
CA GLN A 22 50.77 1.05 38.51
C GLN A 22 50.28 0.24 39.72
N ARG A 23 49.77 -0.97 39.49
CA ARG A 23 49.19 -1.84 40.52
C ARG A 23 50.14 -2.94 40.98
N VAL A 24 51.29 -3.15 40.33
CA VAL A 24 52.24 -4.21 40.70
C VAL A 24 52.77 -4.02 42.12
N VAL A 25 52.75 -5.10 42.92
CA VAL A 25 53.21 -5.06 44.32
C VAL A 25 54.73 -4.91 44.40
N ASN A 26 55.47 -5.66 43.57
CA ASN A 26 56.92 -5.67 43.55
C ASN A 26 57.45 -4.96 42.29
N GLN A 27 57.80 -3.68 42.43
CA GLN A 27 58.36 -2.89 41.31
C GLN A 27 59.64 -3.52 40.72
N SER A 28 60.41 -4.26 41.52
CA SER A 28 61.61 -4.98 41.07
C SER A 28 61.34 -6.01 39.98
N ASP A 29 60.14 -6.60 39.96
CA ASP A 29 59.76 -7.60 38.97
C ASP A 29 59.44 -6.94 37.62
N LEU A 30 58.92 -5.70 37.65
CA LEU A 30 58.72 -4.86 36.48
C LEU A 30 60.07 -4.36 35.91
N ASP A 31 60.98 -3.96 36.80
CA ASP A 31 62.33 -3.53 36.43
C ASP A 31 63.12 -4.67 35.75
N ALA A 32 62.96 -5.91 36.20
CA ALA A 32 63.59 -7.09 35.59
C ALA A 32 63.09 -7.36 34.15
N LEU A 33 61.87 -6.93 33.83
CA LEU A 33 61.25 -7.04 32.52
C LEU A 33 61.40 -5.75 31.67
N THR A 34 62.12 -4.75 32.19
CA THR A 34 62.39 -3.49 31.50
C THR A 34 63.67 -3.58 30.69
N CYS A 35 63.60 -3.15 29.42
CA CYS A 35 64.75 -3.21 28.54
C CYS A 35 65.81 -2.19 28.97
N PRO A 36 67.08 -2.58 29.17
CA PRO A 36 68.15 -1.66 29.59
C PRO A 36 68.57 -0.67 28.49
N ILE A 37 68.02 -0.80 27.27
CA ILE A 37 68.37 0.04 26.12
C ILE A 37 67.32 1.11 25.88
N CYS A 38 66.04 0.72 25.79
CA CYS A 38 64.94 1.67 25.56
C CYS A 38 64.24 2.12 26.84
N LEU A 39 64.55 1.53 28.00
CA LEU A 39 63.98 1.86 29.31
C LEU A 39 62.45 1.72 29.37
N SER A 40 61.90 0.85 28.52
CA SER A 40 60.48 0.48 28.49
C SER A 40 60.33 -1.01 28.74
N LEU A 41 59.12 -1.46 29.09
CA LEU A 41 58.80 -2.88 29.14
C LEU A 41 59.21 -3.56 27.83
N MET A 42 59.90 -4.70 27.96
CA MET A 42 60.42 -5.40 26.80
C MET A 42 59.27 -5.83 25.87
N THR A 43 59.53 -5.78 24.57
CA THR A 43 58.57 -6.24 23.55
C THR A 43 58.93 -7.63 23.06
N SER A 44 57.92 -8.51 23.02
CA SER A 44 58.04 -9.85 22.43
C SER A 44 58.32 -9.72 20.92
N PRO A 45 59.27 -10.50 20.37
CA PRO A 45 60.06 -11.53 21.06
C PRO A 45 61.22 -10.96 21.88
N VAL A 46 61.32 -11.34 23.16
CA VAL A 46 62.46 -10.98 24.02
C VAL A 46 63.66 -11.81 23.63
N LYS A 47 64.80 -11.16 23.42
CA LYS A 47 66.07 -11.82 23.10
C LYS A 47 66.99 -11.85 24.31
N GLN A 48 67.84 -12.87 24.37
CA GLN A 48 68.85 -13.01 25.40
C GLN A 48 70.25 -13.21 24.81
N CYS A 49 71.27 -12.65 25.44
CA CYS A 49 72.65 -13.00 25.15
C CYS A 49 73.00 -14.38 25.73
N VAL A 50 74.19 -14.91 25.43
CA VAL A 50 74.63 -16.23 25.92
C VAL A 50 74.73 -16.33 27.46
N SER A 51 74.78 -15.20 28.16
CA SER A 51 74.76 -15.13 29.62
C SER A 51 73.38 -14.84 30.21
N GLY A 52 72.32 -14.81 29.39
CA GLY A 52 70.94 -14.63 29.86
C GLY A 52 70.47 -13.18 30.02
N HIS A 53 71.28 -12.18 29.65
CA HIS A 53 70.86 -10.78 29.69
C HIS A 53 69.82 -10.47 28.61
N LEU A 54 68.70 -9.87 29.01
CA LEU A 54 67.50 -9.70 28.20
C LEU A 54 67.40 -8.32 27.53
N GLY A 55 66.68 -8.24 26.42
CA GLY A 55 66.26 -7.00 25.79
C GLY A 55 65.32 -7.23 24.61
N CYS A 56 64.68 -6.16 24.13
CA CYS A 56 63.81 -6.24 22.94
C CYS A 56 64.61 -6.72 21.73
N GLU A 57 63.98 -7.45 20.81
CA GLU A 57 64.59 -7.87 19.55
C GLU A 57 65.20 -6.69 18.79
N SER A 58 64.41 -5.63 18.56
CA SER A 58 64.86 -4.42 17.87
C SER A 58 66.06 -3.75 18.56
N CYS A 59 66.10 -3.77 19.89
CA CYS A 59 67.16 -3.14 20.67
C CYS A 59 68.46 -3.96 20.61
N LEU A 60 68.38 -5.26 20.89
CA LEU A 60 69.58 -6.12 20.91
C LEU A 60 70.13 -6.39 19.51
N GLU A 61 69.30 -6.43 18.47
CA GLU A 61 69.78 -6.54 17.09
C GLU A 61 70.54 -5.29 16.65
N LYS A 62 70.02 -4.09 16.97
CA LYS A 62 70.72 -2.84 16.69
C LYS A 62 72.07 -2.75 17.42
N VAL A 63 72.14 -3.23 18.67
CA VAL A 63 73.41 -3.31 19.40
C VAL A 63 74.35 -4.35 18.76
N ALA A 64 73.81 -5.47 18.27
CA ALA A 64 74.61 -6.49 17.58
C ALA A 64 75.19 -6.00 16.25
N GLU A 65 74.50 -5.11 15.54
CA GLU A 65 74.99 -4.46 14.31
C GLU A 65 76.05 -3.39 14.59
N THR A 66 75.88 -2.63 15.67
CA THR A 66 76.73 -1.46 15.97
C THR A 66 77.97 -1.83 16.76
N THR A 67 77.80 -2.35 17.98
CA THR A 67 78.92 -2.66 18.88
C THR A 67 79.28 -4.14 18.88
N GLY A 68 78.34 -5.00 18.46
CA GLY A 68 78.50 -6.45 18.46
C GLY A 68 78.69 -7.04 19.86
N ARG A 69 78.35 -6.31 20.92
CA ARG A 69 78.55 -6.71 22.32
C ARG A 69 77.32 -6.39 23.18
N CYS A 70 76.94 -7.32 24.05
CA CYS A 70 75.85 -7.12 25.02
C CYS A 70 76.14 -5.90 25.92
N PRO A 71 75.19 -4.98 26.14
CA PRO A 71 75.42 -3.76 26.92
C PRO A 71 75.63 -4.04 28.41
N GLN A 72 75.11 -5.17 28.92
CA GLN A 72 75.18 -5.53 30.33
C GLN A 72 76.47 -6.31 30.68
N CYS A 73 76.82 -7.35 29.90
CA CYS A 73 78.00 -8.19 30.18
C CYS A 73 79.16 -8.06 29.18
N ARG A 74 79.01 -7.28 28.10
CA ARG A 74 80.04 -7.04 27.06
C ARG A 74 80.48 -8.26 26.25
N ILE A 75 79.78 -9.39 26.39
CA ILE A 75 80.02 -10.60 25.57
C ILE A 75 79.55 -10.37 24.14
N ARG A 76 80.25 -10.99 23.17
CA ARG A 76 79.93 -10.87 21.75
C ARG A 76 78.52 -11.38 21.45
N ILE A 77 77.76 -10.59 20.71
CA ILE A 77 76.44 -10.91 20.17
C ILE A 77 76.45 -10.72 18.65
N SER A 78 75.53 -11.35 17.93
CA SER A 78 75.45 -11.23 16.48
C SER A 78 74.01 -11.21 16.03
N LYS A 79 73.70 -10.37 15.04
CA LYS A 79 72.37 -10.26 14.46
C LYS A 79 71.86 -11.62 13.99
N GLY A 80 70.60 -11.93 14.28
CA GLY A 80 69.97 -13.20 13.91
C GLY A 80 70.48 -14.44 14.67
N LYS A 81 71.46 -14.31 15.59
CA LYS A 81 71.99 -15.42 16.40
C LYS A 81 71.60 -15.35 17.88
N LEU A 82 70.79 -14.36 18.26
CA LEU A 82 70.31 -14.22 19.63
C LEU A 82 69.12 -15.15 19.88
N SER A 83 69.21 -15.94 20.96
CA SER A 83 68.12 -16.82 21.37
C SER A 83 66.95 -16.00 21.90
N ARG A 84 65.72 -16.45 21.61
CA ARG A 84 64.50 -15.94 22.22
C ARG A 84 64.39 -16.47 23.66
N SER A 85 64.00 -15.64 24.62
CA SER A 85 63.70 -16.05 25.99
C SER A 85 62.20 -16.31 26.12
N LEU A 86 61.80 -17.58 25.99
CA LEU A 86 60.39 -17.98 26.11
C LEU A 86 59.83 -17.66 27.51
N LEU A 87 60.66 -17.76 28.55
CA LEU A 87 60.26 -17.42 29.92
C LEU A 87 59.93 -15.93 30.05
N ALA A 88 60.80 -15.05 29.53
CA ALA A 88 60.55 -13.61 29.57
C ALA A 88 59.35 -13.22 28.71
N ASP A 89 59.17 -13.86 27.56
CA ASP A 89 57.98 -13.67 26.73
C ASP A 89 56.71 -14.11 27.46
N GLN A 90 56.71 -15.26 28.16
CA GLN A 90 55.58 -15.72 28.96
C GLN A 90 55.25 -14.73 30.09
N MET A 91 56.27 -14.23 30.80
CA MET A 91 56.10 -13.22 31.86
C MET A 91 55.51 -11.92 31.32
N LEU A 92 55.98 -11.40 30.17
CA LEU A 92 55.41 -10.20 29.54
C LEU A 92 54.02 -10.44 28.97
N SER A 93 53.76 -11.62 28.41
CA SER A 93 52.42 -12.02 27.99
C SER A 93 51.45 -12.08 29.17
N SER A 94 51.93 -12.39 30.38
CA SER A 94 51.09 -12.36 31.59
C SER A 94 50.76 -10.94 32.08
N LEU A 95 51.47 -9.91 31.60
CA LEU A 95 51.16 -8.49 31.85
C LEU A 95 50.21 -7.91 30.80
N LYS A 96 50.27 -8.39 29.55
CA LYS A 96 49.40 -7.94 28.45
C LYS A 96 48.06 -8.66 28.51
N VAL A 97 47.04 -8.02 29.06
CA VAL A 97 45.67 -8.54 29.09
C VAL A 97 45.14 -8.66 27.66
N GLY A 98 44.94 -9.90 27.23
CA GLY A 98 44.37 -10.26 25.94
C GLY A 98 44.02 -11.73 25.96
N ILE A 99 42.90 -12.06 26.60
CA ILE A 99 42.12 -13.31 26.47
C ILE A 99 42.98 -14.55 26.17
N LEU A 100 43.74 -15.04 27.17
CA LEU A 100 43.99 -16.48 27.33
C LEU A 100 44.61 -16.74 28.71
N SER A 101 43.84 -17.39 29.58
CA SER A 101 44.27 -17.89 30.87
C SER A 101 45.38 -18.93 30.70
N VAL A 102 46.63 -18.56 31.00
CA VAL A 102 47.58 -19.44 31.70
C VAL A 102 48.69 -18.64 32.40
N VAL A 103 48.73 -18.78 33.73
CA VAL A 103 49.82 -18.47 34.67
C VAL A 103 50.32 -17.02 34.70
N GLY A 104 49.51 -16.10 35.25
CA GLY A 104 50.01 -14.84 35.78
C GLY A 104 50.40 -15.01 37.24
N SER A 105 51.70 -15.13 37.54
CA SER A 105 52.23 -15.19 38.91
C SER A 105 52.60 -13.82 39.49
N MET A 106 52.21 -12.73 38.81
CA MET A 106 52.53 -11.37 39.25
C MET A 106 51.46 -10.87 40.21
N ASP A 107 51.88 -10.57 41.43
CA ASP A 107 51.06 -9.98 42.46
C ASP A 107 50.79 -8.50 42.14
N ILE A 108 49.50 -8.16 42.11
CA ILE A 108 48.99 -6.81 41.91
C ILE A 108 48.03 -6.45 43.03
N HIS A 109 48.01 -5.16 43.34
CA HIS A 109 47.02 -4.53 44.19
C HIS A 109 45.66 -4.49 43.47
N CYS A 110 44.59 -4.66 44.26
CA CYS A 110 43.23 -4.40 43.81
C CYS A 110 43.09 -2.97 43.28
N GLU A 111 42.32 -2.78 42.22
CA GLU A 111 42.04 -1.45 41.65
C GLU A 111 41.36 -0.53 42.66
N ASN A 112 40.43 -1.08 43.45
CA ASN A 112 39.74 -0.37 44.52
C ASN A 112 40.64 -0.07 45.75
N GLN A 113 41.95 -0.35 45.68
CA GLN A 113 42.92 0.19 46.64
C GLN A 113 43.34 1.62 46.30
N PHE A 114 43.12 2.06 45.05
CA PHE A 114 43.62 3.34 44.60
C PHE A 114 42.46 4.32 44.46
N ARG A 115 42.76 5.60 44.72
CA ARG A 115 41.84 6.70 44.46
C ARG A 115 42.54 7.73 43.59
N TYR A 116 41.80 8.26 42.62
CA TYR A 116 42.27 9.36 41.80
C TYR A 116 42.29 10.65 42.62
N ASN A 117 43.46 11.27 42.72
CA ASN A 117 43.63 12.57 43.34
C ASN A 117 43.61 13.65 42.25
N LYS A 118 42.48 14.39 42.16
CA LYS A 118 42.27 15.45 41.16
C LYS A 118 43.24 16.64 41.32
N GLU A 119 43.84 16.83 42.49
CA GLU A 119 44.80 17.92 42.73
C GLU A 119 46.21 17.57 42.25
N THR A 120 46.61 16.30 42.41
CA THR A 120 47.94 15.82 42.03
C THR A 120 47.97 15.14 40.66
N ASP A 121 46.80 14.97 40.03
CA ASP A 121 46.58 14.32 38.74
C ASP A 121 47.14 12.89 38.71
N LYS A 122 47.02 12.17 39.84
CA LYS A 122 47.62 10.85 40.05
C LYS A 122 46.74 9.93 40.87
N TRP A 123 46.91 8.63 40.60
CA TRP A 123 46.37 7.57 41.44
C TRP A 123 47.23 7.35 42.68
N GLU A 124 46.60 7.41 43.85
CA GLU A 124 47.25 7.25 45.14
C GLU A 124 46.62 6.08 45.90
N LYS A 125 47.42 5.34 46.68
CA LYS A 125 46.90 4.25 47.52
C LYS A 125 46.03 4.82 48.62
N ASP A 126 44.81 4.31 48.71
CA ASP A 126 43.85 4.58 49.76
C ASP A 126 43.96 3.53 50.87
N GLU A 127 44.20 3.98 52.10
CA GLU A 127 44.19 3.13 53.29
C GLU A 127 42.80 2.55 53.58
N ASN A 128 41.74 3.24 53.14
CA ASN A 128 40.36 2.77 53.26
C ASN A 128 39.90 1.92 52.07
N GLY A 129 40.75 1.74 51.05
CA GLY A 129 40.47 0.92 49.89
C GLY A 129 40.74 -0.57 50.14
N CYS A 130 40.52 -1.39 49.11
CA CYS A 130 40.75 -2.83 49.21
C CYS A 130 42.24 -3.16 49.37
N GLN A 131 42.64 -3.72 50.51
CA GLN A 131 44.03 -4.11 50.76
C GLN A 131 44.38 -5.52 50.24
N GLU A 132 43.48 -6.18 49.50
CA GLU A 132 43.75 -7.51 48.96
C GLU A 132 44.75 -7.44 47.79
N ILE A 133 45.70 -8.37 47.83
CA ILE A 133 46.65 -8.60 46.74
C ILE A 133 46.15 -9.83 45.97
N THR A 134 46.05 -9.68 44.67
CA THR A 134 45.61 -10.72 43.73
C THR A 134 46.65 -10.88 42.64
N THR A 135 46.57 -11.93 41.83
CA THR A 135 47.39 -12.01 40.64
C THR A 135 46.71 -11.36 39.45
N VAL A 136 47.46 -10.99 38.42
CA VAL A 136 46.86 -10.53 37.14
C VAL A 136 45.81 -11.52 36.62
N ALA A 137 46.04 -12.83 36.78
CA ALA A 137 45.11 -13.85 36.32
C ALA A 137 43.82 -13.98 37.17
N THR A 138 43.86 -13.58 38.44
CA THR A 138 42.73 -13.70 39.40
C THR A 138 42.10 -12.36 39.73
N SER A 139 42.57 -11.27 39.12
CA SER A 139 42.08 -9.91 39.37
C SER A 139 40.59 -9.78 39.04
N ASP A 140 40.17 -10.24 37.87
CA ASP A 140 38.77 -10.18 37.42
C ASP A 140 37.84 -10.99 38.34
N ASP A 141 38.32 -12.14 38.82
CA ASP A 141 37.56 -12.98 39.75
C ASP A 141 37.44 -12.32 41.14
N HIS A 142 38.51 -11.69 41.62
CA HIS A 142 38.45 -10.87 42.82
C HIS A 142 37.47 -9.70 42.64
N MET A 143 37.48 -8.97 41.52
CA MET A 143 36.58 -7.84 41.26
C MET A 143 35.10 -8.21 41.41
N LYS A 144 34.70 -9.43 41.02
CA LYS A 144 33.33 -9.93 41.19
C LYS A 144 32.89 -10.06 42.65
N THR A 145 33.85 -10.16 43.57
CA THR A 145 33.61 -10.39 45.01
C THR A 145 34.18 -9.29 45.91
N CYS A 146 34.85 -8.30 45.35
CA CYS A 146 35.50 -7.23 46.09
C CYS A 146 34.44 -6.35 46.79
N LYS A 147 34.55 -6.22 48.12
CA LYS A 147 33.60 -5.43 48.92
C LYS A 147 33.65 -3.94 48.66
N TYR A 148 34.79 -3.45 48.18
CA TYR A 148 35.04 -2.06 47.85
C TYR A 148 34.67 -1.72 46.41
N ASN A 149 34.16 -2.70 45.66
CA ASN A 149 33.69 -2.44 44.31
C ASN A 149 32.49 -1.50 44.36
N LEU A 150 32.59 -0.39 43.62
CA LEU A 150 31.51 0.57 43.49
C LEU A 150 30.56 0.10 42.41
N LEU A 151 29.30 -0.11 42.80
CA LEU A 151 28.21 -0.52 41.93
C LEU A 151 27.31 0.68 41.70
N LYS A 152 26.91 0.89 40.45
CA LYS A 152 25.85 1.83 40.09
C LYS A 152 24.49 1.26 40.50
N CYS A 153 23.54 2.14 40.78
CA CYS A 153 22.16 1.76 41.06
C CYS A 153 21.57 0.95 39.88
N PRO A 154 20.94 -0.22 40.11
CA PRO A 154 20.42 -1.07 39.04
C PRO A 154 19.22 -0.47 38.30
N PHE A 155 18.66 0.64 38.80
CA PHE A 155 17.58 1.37 38.14
C PHE A 155 18.08 2.28 37.00
N GLY A 156 19.40 2.41 36.82
CA GLY A 156 20.01 3.17 35.73
C GLY A 156 20.20 4.66 36.05
N GLU A 157 21.19 5.27 35.37
CA GLU A 157 21.60 6.67 35.57
C GLU A 157 20.51 7.66 35.16
N ASP A 158 19.69 7.33 34.17
CA ASP A 158 18.54 8.14 33.75
C ASP A 158 17.53 8.42 34.89
N PHE A 159 17.54 7.59 35.94
CA PHE A 159 16.62 7.68 37.06
C PHE A 159 17.33 7.85 38.42
N CYS A 160 18.53 7.31 38.57
CA CYS A 160 19.28 7.34 39.81
C CYS A 160 20.80 7.15 39.58
N ASP A 161 21.55 8.23 39.76
CA ASP A 161 23.03 8.24 39.62
C ASP A 161 23.77 7.69 40.85
N PHE A 162 23.05 7.10 41.81
CA PHE A 162 23.68 6.61 43.03
C PHE A 162 24.71 5.52 42.71
N THR A 163 25.92 5.71 43.22
CA THR A 163 27.03 4.77 43.11
C THR A 163 27.62 4.54 44.49
N GLY A 164 27.78 3.28 44.89
CA GLY A 164 28.29 2.93 46.21
C GLY A 164 28.75 1.48 46.28
N THR A 165 29.29 1.08 47.43
CA THR A 165 29.58 -0.34 47.69
C THR A 165 28.29 -1.16 47.68
N LYS A 166 28.41 -2.48 47.56
CA LYS A 166 27.24 -3.38 47.58
C LYS A 166 26.32 -3.14 48.79
N GLU A 167 26.88 -2.96 49.99
CA GLU A 167 26.09 -2.73 51.21
C GLU A 167 25.34 -1.38 51.15
N GLU A 168 25.98 -0.35 50.60
CA GLU A 168 25.38 0.98 50.43
C GLU A 168 24.29 0.97 49.36
N VAL A 169 24.50 0.28 48.24
CA VAL A 169 23.50 0.11 47.18
C VAL A 169 22.31 -0.71 47.68
N ASP A 170 22.53 -1.82 48.40
CA ASP A 170 21.44 -2.62 48.97
C ASP A 170 20.60 -1.77 49.95
N LYS A 171 21.26 -0.95 50.77
CA LYS A 171 20.57 -0.02 51.68
C LYS A 171 19.81 1.08 50.93
N HIS A 172 20.43 1.68 49.93
CA HIS A 172 19.85 2.70 49.04
C HIS A 172 18.57 2.17 48.39
N ILE A 173 18.64 0.98 47.78
CA ILE A 173 17.49 0.32 47.16
C ILE A 173 16.40 0.13 48.21
N LEU A 174 16.70 -0.37 49.40
CA LEU A 174 15.69 -0.60 50.43
C LEU A 174 15.04 0.69 50.96
N SER A 175 15.78 1.80 51.06
CA SER A 175 15.23 3.08 51.50
C SER A 175 14.44 3.80 50.42
N GLU A 176 14.87 3.69 49.16
CA GLU A 176 14.32 4.49 48.04
C GLU A 176 13.53 3.64 47.04
N LEU A 177 13.23 2.38 47.35
CA LEU A 177 12.48 1.49 46.45
C LEU A 177 11.14 2.09 46.00
N SER A 178 10.44 2.75 46.92
CA SER A 178 9.17 3.41 46.61
C SER A 178 9.34 4.51 45.58
N ASP A 179 10.40 5.30 45.69
CA ASP A 179 10.69 6.42 44.80
C ASP A 179 11.14 5.93 43.43
N HIS A 180 11.99 4.88 43.38
CA HIS A 180 12.36 4.22 42.12
C HIS A 180 11.14 3.61 41.39
N ILE A 181 10.25 2.93 42.11
CA ILE A 181 9.03 2.34 41.50
C ILE A 181 8.11 3.46 40.99
N ALA A 182 7.94 4.53 41.76
CA ALA A 182 7.13 5.67 41.35
C ALA A 182 7.70 6.36 40.11
N GLY A 183 9.02 6.59 40.08
CA GLY A 183 9.74 7.16 38.94
C GLY A 183 9.60 6.30 37.68
N ASN A 184 9.83 4.99 37.79
CA ASN A 184 9.67 4.07 36.67
C ASN A 184 8.21 4.02 36.16
N HIS A 185 7.23 3.99 37.07
CA HIS A 185 5.82 4.04 36.69
C HIS A 185 5.47 5.35 35.97
N GLN A 186 5.98 6.48 36.44
CA GLN A 186 5.80 7.77 35.78
C GLN A 186 6.44 7.77 34.39
N TYR A 187 7.67 7.29 34.26
CA TYR A 187 8.37 7.18 32.98
C TYR A 187 7.60 6.31 31.98
N MET A 188 7.19 5.11 32.40
CA MET A 188 6.39 4.21 31.57
C MET A 188 5.08 4.87 31.13
N ASN A 189 4.41 5.61 32.03
CA ASN A 189 3.22 6.35 31.65
C ASN A 189 3.52 7.48 30.65
N CYS A 190 4.60 8.24 30.84
CA CYS A 190 5.03 9.25 29.88
C CYS A 190 5.32 8.64 28.50
N GLN A 191 5.99 7.48 28.44
CA GLN A 191 6.25 6.76 27.19
C GLN A 191 4.95 6.30 26.52
N ILE A 192 4.00 5.76 27.30
CA ILE A 192 2.68 5.36 26.80
C ILE A 192 1.92 6.56 26.23
N GLU A 193 1.89 7.69 26.94
CA GLU A 193 1.21 8.89 26.46
C GLU A 193 1.88 9.48 25.21
N SER A 194 3.22 9.47 25.15
CA SER A 194 3.95 9.89 23.96
C SER A 194 3.61 9.00 22.74
N LEU A 195 3.62 7.68 22.90
CA LEU A 195 3.23 6.75 21.84
C LEU A 195 1.77 6.93 21.40
N LYS A 196 0.85 7.15 22.34
CA LYS A 196 -0.55 7.47 22.02
C LYS A 196 -0.66 8.75 21.19
N GLN A 197 0.10 9.77 21.53
CA GLN A 197 0.11 11.03 20.80
C GLN A 197 0.63 10.84 19.37
N GLN A 198 1.79 10.19 19.20
CA GLN A 198 2.35 9.90 17.88
C GLN A 198 1.39 9.08 17.00
N PHE A 199 0.70 8.10 17.60
CA PHE A 199 -0.29 7.30 16.89
C PHE A 199 -1.51 8.12 16.46
N ASN A 200 -2.01 9.01 17.32
CA ASN A 200 -3.12 9.90 16.98
C ASN A 200 -2.75 10.89 15.87
N GLU A 201 -1.58 11.52 15.96
CA GLU A 201 -1.06 12.43 14.93
C GLU A 201 -0.92 11.72 13.58
N SER A 202 -0.43 10.47 13.58
CA SER A 202 -0.34 9.64 12.38
C SER A 202 -1.71 9.33 11.77
N ILE A 203 -2.72 9.03 12.61
CA ILE A 203 -4.09 8.80 12.14
C ILE A 203 -4.68 10.06 11.51
N GLU A 204 -4.53 11.21 12.15
CA GLU A 204 -5.08 12.47 11.62
C GLU A 204 -4.41 12.85 10.30
N SER A 205 -3.09 12.71 10.20
CA SER A 205 -2.36 12.91 8.94
C SER A 205 -2.88 11.99 7.82
N PHE A 206 -3.09 10.71 8.12
CA PHE A 206 -3.64 9.76 7.15
C PHE A 206 -5.06 10.13 6.72
N LYS A 207 -5.93 10.53 7.65
CA LYS A 207 -7.29 10.99 7.37
C LYS A 207 -7.29 12.23 6.47
N GLU A 208 -6.44 13.21 6.76
CA GLU A 208 -6.32 14.42 5.95
C GLU A 208 -5.86 14.10 4.53
N SER A 209 -4.83 13.27 4.37
CA SER A 209 -4.34 12.84 3.05
C SER A 209 -5.43 12.11 2.26
N TYR A 210 -6.16 11.19 2.90
CA TYR A 210 -7.24 10.46 2.24
C TYR A 210 -8.39 11.38 1.82
N ASN A 211 -8.79 12.30 2.70
CA ASN A 211 -9.83 13.29 2.42
C ASN A 211 -9.43 14.23 1.27
N GLN A 212 -8.18 14.68 1.23
CA GLN A 212 -7.66 15.48 0.13
C GLN A 212 -7.73 14.71 -1.19
N GLN A 213 -7.26 13.46 -1.23
CA GLN A 213 -7.33 12.61 -2.42
C GLN A 213 -8.78 12.42 -2.89
N MET A 214 -9.70 12.12 -1.97
CA MET A 214 -11.12 11.98 -2.29
C MET A 214 -11.71 13.27 -2.86
N ASN A 215 -11.40 14.42 -2.27
CA ASN A 215 -11.88 15.71 -2.75
C ASN A 215 -11.36 16.03 -4.16
N THR A 216 -10.11 15.72 -4.46
CA THR A 216 -9.56 15.88 -5.82
C THR A 216 -10.30 14.98 -6.82
N GLN A 217 -10.59 13.72 -6.46
CA GLN A 217 -11.36 12.81 -7.32
C GLN A 217 -12.79 13.31 -7.54
N ILE A 218 -13.45 13.82 -6.50
CA ILE A 218 -14.79 14.42 -6.62
C ILE A 218 -14.76 15.61 -7.59
N GLN A 219 -13.77 16.49 -7.50
CA GLN A 219 -13.65 17.64 -8.41
C GLN A 219 -13.45 17.21 -9.87
N LEU A 220 -12.63 16.19 -10.11
CA LEU A 220 -12.43 15.63 -11.45
C LEU A 220 -13.73 15.05 -12.02
N LEU A 221 -14.46 14.27 -11.23
CA LEU A 221 -15.75 13.72 -11.63
C LEU A 221 -16.77 14.82 -11.92
N GLN A 222 -16.83 15.87 -11.09
CA GLN A 222 -17.70 17.03 -11.34
C GLN A 222 -17.35 17.73 -12.67
N GLN A 223 -16.07 17.83 -13.02
CA GLN A 223 -15.64 18.41 -14.28
C GLN A 223 -16.06 17.53 -15.48
N GLN A 224 -15.98 16.21 -15.34
CA GLN A 224 -16.43 15.26 -16.35
C GLN A 224 -17.96 15.30 -16.54
N ILE A 225 -18.73 15.40 -15.46
CA ILE A 225 -20.19 15.52 -15.55
C ILE A 225 -20.56 16.79 -16.35
N LYS A 226 -19.93 17.93 -16.07
CA LYS A 226 -20.17 19.18 -16.80
C LYS A 226 -19.87 19.07 -18.30
N SER A 227 -18.83 18.34 -18.69
CA SER A 227 -18.50 18.16 -20.12
C SER A 227 -19.51 17.27 -20.83
N ILE A 228 -20.00 16.23 -20.15
CA ILE A 228 -21.07 15.35 -20.64
C ILE A 228 -22.37 16.13 -20.80
N GLU A 229 -22.75 16.94 -19.81
CA GLU A 229 -23.94 17.80 -19.86
C GLU A 229 -23.90 18.75 -21.07
N PHE A 230 -22.76 19.40 -21.30
CA PHE A 230 -22.58 20.28 -22.47
C PHE A 230 -22.75 19.52 -23.80
N THR A 231 -22.21 18.30 -23.88
CA THR A 231 -22.30 17.46 -25.07
C THR A 231 -23.75 17.02 -25.33
N ASN A 232 -24.48 16.65 -24.28
CA ASN A 232 -25.88 16.25 -24.36
C ASN A 232 -26.76 17.37 -24.91
N VAL A 233 -26.56 18.61 -24.43
CA VAL A 233 -27.29 19.80 -24.94
C VAL A 233 -27.05 19.98 -26.45
N TYR A 234 -25.81 19.84 -26.91
CA TYR A 234 -25.47 19.95 -28.33
C TYR A 234 -26.14 18.84 -29.16
N THR A 235 -26.13 17.59 -28.67
CA THR A 235 -26.79 16.48 -29.36
C THR A 235 -28.31 16.63 -29.42
N ASP A 236 -28.93 17.13 -28.35
CA ASP A 236 -30.37 17.38 -28.29
C ASP A 236 -30.79 18.46 -29.29
N GLU A 237 -30.02 19.54 -29.42
CA GLU A 237 -30.29 20.58 -30.41
C GLU A 237 -30.19 20.02 -31.85
N LYS A 238 -29.20 19.17 -32.11
CA LYS A 238 -29.04 18.51 -33.41
C LYS A 238 -30.20 17.56 -33.70
N LEU A 239 -30.62 16.76 -32.72
CA LEU A 239 -31.77 15.87 -32.82
C LEU A 239 -33.06 16.66 -33.12
N ARG A 240 -33.27 17.80 -32.45
CA ARG A 240 -34.41 18.69 -32.71
C ARG A 240 -34.44 19.16 -34.17
N LYS A 241 -33.31 19.62 -34.71
CA LYS A 241 -33.19 20.03 -36.12
C LYS A 241 -33.56 18.90 -37.09
N TYR A 242 -33.09 17.67 -36.83
CA TYR A 242 -33.46 16.52 -37.66
C TYR A 242 -34.94 16.15 -37.55
N LYS A 243 -35.54 16.23 -36.36
CA LYS A 243 -36.98 16.02 -36.16
C LYS A 243 -37.82 17.05 -36.91
N GLU A 244 -37.46 18.34 -36.84
CA GLU A 244 -38.13 19.41 -37.59
C GLU A 244 -38.03 19.18 -39.10
N LYS A 245 -36.84 18.86 -39.61
CA LYS A 245 -36.66 18.51 -41.04
C LYS A 245 -37.53 17.33 -41.47
N THR A 246 -37.63 16.30 -40.63
CA THR A 246 -38.48 15.13 -40.91
C THR A 246 -39.97 15.51 -40.90
N LYS A 247 -40.42 16.35 -39.96
CA LYS A 247 -41.80 16.86 -39.93
C LYS A 247 -42.15 17.65 -41.19
N GLU A 248 -41.24 18.50 -41.66
CA GLU A 248 -41.42 19.25 -42.92
C GLU A 248 -41.48 18.31 -44.13
N MET A 249 -40.63 17.28 -44.19
CA MET A 249 -40.71 16.26 -45.25
C MET A 249 -42.06 15.51 -45.26
N ILE A 250 -42.60 15.17 -44.08
CA ILE A 250 -43.90 14.50 -43.95
C ILE A 250 -45.05 15.40 -44.43
N LYS A 251 -45.05 16.70 -44.08
CA LYS A 251 -46.11 17.65 -44.50
C LYS A 251 -46.29 17.73 -46.02
N HIS A 252 -45.22 17.56 -46.78
CA HIS A 252 -45.24 17.66 -48.24
C HIS A 252 -45.48 16.31 -48.93
N THR A 253 -45.68 15.23 -48.17
CA THR A 253 -46.05 13.93 -48.73
C THR A 253 -47.57 13.82 -48.75
N PRO A 254 -48.24 13.84 -49.92
CA PRO A 254 -49.69 13.75 -49.98
C PRO A 254 -50.15 12.41 -49.43
N ALA A 255 -50.86 12.44 -48.30
CA ALA A 255 -51.45 11.25 -47.71
C ALA A 255 -52.62 10.78 -48.58
N VAL A 256 -52.60 9.52 -48.97
CA VAL A 256 -53.72 8.86 -49.64
C VAL A 256 -54.79 8.56 -48.60
N GLN A 257 -56.04 8.89 -48.94
CA GLN A 257 -57.22 8.53 -48.17
C GLN A 257 -58.03 7.52 -48.96
N PHE A 258 -58.44 6.44 -48.31
CA PHE A 258 -59.25 5.39 -48.89
C PHE A 258 -60.33 4.99 -47.88
N GLU A 259 -61.55 4.77 -48.35
CA GLU A 259 -62.68 4.37 -47.51
C GLU A 259 -63.27 3.09 -48.09
N TRP A 260 -63.45 2.10 -47.22
CA TRP A 260 -64.02 0.80 -47.56
C TRP A 260 -65.22 0.53 -46.68
N VAL A 261 -66.37 0.25 -47.30
CA VAL A 261 -67.62 -0.08 -46.59
C VAL A 261 -67.90 -1.57 -46.77
N ILE A 262 -67.97 -2.29 -45.65
CA ILE A 262 -68.34 -3.70 -45.62
C ILE A 262 -69.84 -3.77 -45.35
N GLU A 263 -70.62 -3.97 -46.41
CA GLU A 263 -72.07 -4.17 -46.31
C GLU A 263 -72.42 -5.54 -45.72
N ASN A 264 -73.55 -5.62 -45.02
CA ASN A 264 -74.06 -6.83 -44.35
C ASN A 264 -72.99 -7.49 -43.46
N PHE A 265 -72.28 -6.65 -42.70
CA PHE A 265 -71.16 -7.06 -41.87
C PHE A 265 -71.59 -8.08 -40.80
N GLY A 266 -72.76 -7.87 -40.18
CA GLY A 266 -73.27 -8.79 -39.16
C GLY A 266 -73.48 -10.21 -39.66
N GLU A 267 -74.01 -10.37 -40.88
CA GLU A 267 -74.15 -11.67 -41.55
C GLU A 267 -72.78 -12.30 -41.83
N LYS A 268 -71.87 -11.53 -42.44
CA LYS A 268 -70.53 -11.98 -42.83
C LYS A 268 -69.66 -12.38 -41.64
N TYR A 269 -69.80 -11.66 -40.53
CA TYR A 269 -69.11 -11.98 -39.28
C TYR A 269 -69.62 -13.31 -38.71
N LYS A 270 -70.95 -13.52 -38.68
CA LYS A 270 -71.55 -14.79 -38.21
C LYS A 270 -71.15 -15.98 -39.09
N SER A 271 -71.01 -15.78 -40.40
CA SER A 271 -70.53 -16.80 -41.33
C SER A 271 -69.01 -16.94 -41.35
N LYS A 272 -68.28 -16.18 -40.51
CA LYS A 272 -66.81 -16.15 -40.43
C LYS A 272 -66.15 -15.99 -41.80
N THR A 273 -66.72 -15.11 -42.62
CA THR A 273 -66.28 -14.92 -44.00
C THR A 273 -65.38 -13.69 -44.07
N ASP A 274 -64.08 -13.93 -44.27
CA ASP A 274 -63.09 -12.87 -44.45
C ASP A 274 -63.44 -12.00 -45.65
N GLN A 275 -63.09 -10.72 -45.58
CA GLN A 275 -63.42 -9.74 -46.60
C GLN A 275 -62.16 -8.98 -47.01
N GLU A 276 -62.09 -8.59 -48.27
CA GLU A 276 -61.01 -7.77 -48.82
C GLU A 276 -61.62 -6.55 -49.53
N SER A 277 -60.95 -5.41 -49.44
CA SER A 277 -61.31 -4.21 -50.18
C SER A 277 -60.85 -4.29 -51.63
N ASP A 278 -61.36 -3.38 -52.46
CA ASP A 278 -60.71 -3.09 -53.74
C ASP A 278 -59.28 -2.57 -53.52
N ASP A 279 -58.42 -2.79 -54.51
CA ASP A 279 -57.07 -2.25 -54.51
C ASP A 279 -57.08 -0.72 -54.63
N PHE A 280 -56.21 -0.06 -53.87
CA PHE A 280 -55.94 1.37 -53.96
C PHE A 280 -54.44 1.66 -54.12
N LYS A 281 -54.12 2.73 -54.87
CA LYS A 281 -52.74 3.08 -55.20
C LYS A 281 -52.12 4.05 -54.22
N MET A 282 -50.94 3.71 -53.70
CA MET A 282 -50.17 4.61 -52.86
C MET A 282 -48.66 4.33 -52.99
N GLY A 283 -47.88 5.40 -53.24
CA GLY A 283 -46.43 5.29 -53.37
C GLY A 283 -45.95 4.46 -54.58
N GLY A 284 -46.79 4.28 -55.60
CA GLY A 284 -46.48 3.47 -56.79
C GLY A 284 -46.80 1.97 -56.65
N PHE A 285 -47.40 1.56 -55.52
CA PHE A 285 -47.82 0.18 -55.26
C PHE A 285 -49.34 0.10 -55.10
N ASP A 286 -49.86 -1.12 -55.24
CA ASP A 286 -51.24 -1.49 -55.01
C ASP A 286 -51.39 -2.06 -53.59
N TRP A 287 -52.42 -1.61 -52.88
CA TRP A 287 -52.70 -1.95 -51.50
C TRP A 287 -54.16 -2.34 -51.36
N TYR A 288 -54.47 -3.23 -50.43
CA TYR A 288 -55.85 -3.54 -50.06
C TYR A 288 -55.95 -3.69 -48.54
N ILE A 289 -57.17 -3.64 -48.03
CA ILE A 289 -57.47 -3.86 -46.62
C ILE A 289 -58.20 -5.20 -46.51
N ALA A 290 -57.72 -6.07 -45.63
CA ALA A 290 -58.36 -7.32 -45.29
C ALA A 290 -59.00 -7.22 -43.91
N SER A 291 -60.20 -7.80 -43.77
CA SER A 291 -60.85 -8.03 -42.49
C SER A 291 -60.96 -9.53 -42.25
N TYR A 292 -60.35 -9.99 -41.17
CA TYR A 292 -60.37 -11.38 -40.74
C TYR A 292 -61.40 -11.54 -39.63
N MET A 293 -62.44 -12.32 -39.87
CA MET A 293 -63.59 -12.42 -38.93
C MET A 293 -63.33 -13.41 -37.78
N ASP A 294 -62.24 -14.17 -37.86
CA ASP A 294 -61.82 -15.19 -36.91
C ASP A 294 -60.29 -15.41 -37.02
N SER A 295 -59.49 -14.46 -36.53
CA SER A 295 -58.03 -14.59 -36.59
C SER A 295 -57.56 -15.72 -35.66
N ASN A 296 -56.98 -16.77 -36.28
CA ASN A 296 -56.62 -18.03 -35.63
C ASN A 296 -55.30 -18.01 -34.88
N GLU A 297 -54.68 -16.85 -34.63
CA GLU A 297 -53.35 -16.81 -34.03
C GLU A 297 -53.34 -17.31 -32.56
N ASP A 298 -54.45 -17.19 -31.83
CA ASP A 298 -54.51 -17.54 -30.39
C ASP A 298 -55.80 -18.26 -29.91
N ASP A 299 -56.59 -18.89 -30.80
CA ASP A 299 -57.85 -19.60 -30.42
C ASP A 299 -58.90 -18.69 -29.72
N THR A 300 -58.74 -17.36 -29.83
CA THR A 300 -59.58 -16.33 -29.17
C THR A 300 -60.68 -15.76 -30.07
N GLY A 301 -60.67 -16.05 -31.37
CA GLY A 301 -61.69 -15.61 -32.33
C GLY A 301 -61.80 -14.09 -32.45
N GLN A 302 -60.67 -13.41 -32.61
CA GLN A 302 -60.62 -11.95 -32.70
C GLN A 302 -60.97 -11.46 -34.11
N LEU A 303 -61.52 -10.25 -34.17
CA LEU A 303 -61.83 -9.54 -35.41
C LEU A 303 -60.64 -8.66 -35.81
N GLY A 304 -60.00 -8.99 -36.92
CA GLY A 304 -58.80 -8.32 -37.42
C GLY A 304 -59.07 -7.37 -38.59
N PHE A 305 -58.32 -6.27 -38.65
CA PHE A 305 -58.25 -5.39 -39.82
C PHE A 305 -56.80 -5.09 -40.15
N TYR A 306 -56.37 -5.45 -41.36
CA TYR A 306 -54.98 -5.36 -41.81
C TYR A 306 -54.89 -4.71 -43.18
N VAL A 307 -53.84 -3.92 -43.37
CA VAL A 307 -53.48 -3.38 -44.69
C VAL A 307 -52.41 -4.30 -45.28
N HIS A 308 -52.56 -4.67 -46.54
CA HIS A 308 -51.66 -5.56 -47.26
C HIS A 308 -51.07 -4.86 -48.48
N LEU A 309 -49.84 -5.26 -48.83
CA LEU A 309 -49.14 -4.80 -50.02
C LEU A 309 -49.29 -5.82 -51.14
N HIS A 310 -50.08 -5.50 -52.15
CA HIS A 310 -50.38 -6.42 -53.24
C HIS A 310 -49.20 -6.51 -54.23
N ASN A 311 -48.77 -7.75 -54.55
CA ASN A 311 -47.82 -8.05 -55.63
C ASN A 311 -46.49 -7.27 -55.54
N ASN A 312 -45.88 -7.23 -54.35
CA ASN A 312 -44.62 -6.53 -54.13
C ASN A 312 -43.47 -7.08 -55.00
N PRO A 313 -42.84 -6.27 -55.88
CA PRO A 313 -41.78 -6.72 -56.78
C PRO A 313 -40.39 -6.82 -56.10
N GLY A 314 -40.34 -7.17 -54.81
CA GLY A 314 -39.09 -7.29 -54.05
C GLY A 314 -38.56 -5.97 -53.46
N LYS A 315 -39.45 -5.15 -52.91
CA LYS A 315 -39.09 -3.88 -52.25
C LYS A 315 -39.40 -3.92 -50.76
N LEU A 316 -38.57 -3.27 -49.94
CA LEU A 316 -38.94 -2.92 -48.58
C LEU A 316 -39.66 -1.57 -48.59
N VAL A 317 -40.96 -1.58 -48.32
CA VAL A 317 -41.83 -0.39 -48.40
C VAL A 317 -42.24 0.01 -46.99
N LYS A 318 -41.69 1.13 -46.49
CA LYS A 318 -42.06 1.66 -45.18
C LYS A 318 -43.27 2.57 -45.28
N MET A 319 -44.40 2.15 -44.74
CA MET A 319 -45.66 2.90 -44.73
C MET A 319 -45.95 3.46 -43.33
N CYS A 320 -46.46 4.70 -43.28
CA CYS A 320 -47.08 5.28 -42.10
C CYS A 320 -48.56 5.49 -42.41
N PHE A 321 -49.45 4.92 -41.62
CA PHE A 321 -50.89 5.00 -41.87
C PHE A 321 -51.71 5.04 -40.59
N THR A 322 -52.94 5.52 -40.73
CA THR A 322 -54.00 5.45 -39.73
C THR A 322 -55.12 4.62 -40.31
N LEU A 323 -55.59 3.64 -39.55
CA LEU A 323 -56.74 2.82 -39.88
C LEU A 323 -57.82 3.07 -38.83
N GLU A 324 -58.95 3.61 -39.25
CA GLU A 324 -60.12 3.87 -38.41
C GLU A 324 -61.28 2.97 -38.83
N VAL A 325 -61.86 2.25 -37.88
CA VAL A 325 -63.00 1.37 -38.10
C VAL A 325 -64.20 1.94 -37.36
N VAL A 326 -65.26 2.20 -38.11
CA VAL A 326 -66.52 2.79 -37.63
C VAL A 326 -67.63 1.76 -37.78
N PHE A 327 -68.16 1.31 -36.65
CA PHE A 327 -69.29 0.39 -36.59
C PHE A 327 -70.60 1.19 -36.51
N SER A 328 -71.64 0.79 -37.25
CA SER A 328 -72.91 1.54 -37.32
C SER A 328 -73.62 1.75 -35.98
N CYS A 329 -73.36 0.91 -34.98
CA CYS A 329 -74.08 0.85 -33.72
C CYS A 329 -73.18 0.94 -32.46
N SER A 330 -71.87 1.18 -32.63
CA SER A 330 -70.91 1.29 -31.51
C SER A 330 -69.87 2.41 -31.70
N GLN A 331 -68.88 2.47 -30.80
CA GLN A 331 -67.79 3.44 -30.87
C GLN A 331 -66.84 3.12 -32.03
N SER A 332 -66.24 4.15 -32.66
CA SER A 332 -65.16 3.97 -33.64
C SER A 332 -63.83 3.68 -32.95
N TYR A 333 -62.96 2.97 -33.65
CA TYR A 333 -61.59 2.69 -33.22
C TYR A 333 -60.61 3.21 -34.25
N SER A 334 -59.52 3.87 -33.83
CA SER A 334 -58.51 4.42 -34.73
C SER A 334 -57.12 4.16 -34.19
N GLU A 335 -56.22 3.65 -35.04
CA GLU A 335 -54.82 3.40 -34.69
C GLU A 335 -53.86 3.92 -35.75
N GLN A 336 -52.74 4.49 -35.30
CA GLN A 336 -51.67 4.94 -36.18
C GLN A 336 -50.49 3.96 -36.12
N LEU A 337 -50.16 3.38 -37.27
CA LEU A 337 -49.16 2.34 -37.43
C LEU A 337 -48.03 2.83 -38.34
N THR A 338 -46.83 2.29 -38.11
CA THR A 338 -45.70 2.42 -39.03
C THR A 338 -45.06 1.05 -39.21
N TYR A 339 -45.14 0.52 -40.44
CA TYR A 339 -44.69 -0.83 -40.74
C TYR A 339 -43.83 -0.87 -42.00
N ILE A 340 -42.97 -1.89 -42.11
CA ILE A 340 -42.13 -2.13 -43.29
C ILE A 340 -42.64 -3.40 -43.94
N TYR A 341 -43.28 -3.26 -45.10
CA TYR A 341 -43.74 -4.38 -45.91
C TYR A 341 -42.58 -4.90 -46.75
N ASP A 342 -42.37 -6.21 -46.72
CA ASP A 342 -41.40 -6.91 -47.55
C ASP A 342 -42.10 -7.70 -48.65
N HIS A 343 -41.37 -8.57 -49.35
CA HIS A 343 -41.94 -9.38 -50.42
C HIS A 343 -42.90 -10.50 -49.95
N THR A 344 -42.98 -10.72 -48.64
CA THR A 344 -43.97 -11.63 -48.05
C THR A 344 -45.30 -10.90 -47.94
N ASP A 345 -46.40 -11.60 -48.18
CA ASP A 345 -47.75 -11.03 -48.16
C ASP A 345 -48.26 -10.86 -46.70
N THR A 346 -47.44 -10.23 -45.87
CA THR A 346 -47.74 -9.99 -44.46
C THR A 346 -48.48 -8.67 -44.30
N GLY A 347 -49.69 -8.75 -43.77
CA GLY A 347 -50.49 -7.59 -43.43
C GLY A 347 -50.02 -6.92 -42.15
N SER A 348 -50.25 -5.60 -42.02
CA SER A 348 -50.09 -4.90 -40.75
C SER A 348 -51.36 -4.17 -40.37
N GLY A 349 -51.74 -4.29 -39.10
CA GLY A 349 -53.05 -3.92 -38.64
C GLY A 349 -53.23 -4.23 -37.16
N PHE A 350 -54.45 -4.54 -36.77
CA PHE A 350 -54.78 -4.89 -35.39
C PHE A 350 -55.95 -5.86 -35.31
N ASP A 351 -55.95 -6.67 -34.26
CA ASP A 351 -57.07 -7.49 -33.82
C ASP A 351 -57.89 -6.79 -32.73
N ARG A 352 -59.19 -7.05 -32.69
CA ARG A 352 -60.11 -6.54 -31.66
C ARG A 352 -60.99 -7.64 -31.12
N ASP A 353 -61.24 -7.53 -29.82
CA ASP A 353 -62.24 -8.34 -29.13
C ASP A 353 -63.64 -7.97 -29.66
N PRO A 354 -64.34 -8.91 -30.32
CA PRO A 354 -65.65 -8.66 -30.89
C PRO A 354 -66.73 -8.36 -29.85
N GLU A 355 -66.59 -8.78 -28.59
CA GLU A 355 -67.63 -8.60 -27.56
C GLU A 355 -67.94 -7.13 -27.27
N ILE A 356 -66.94 -6.26 -27.42
CA ILE A 356 -67.05 -4.83 -27.11
C ILE A 356 -67.73 -4.07 -28.26
N TYR A 357 -67.43 -4.43 -29.50
CA TYR A 357 -67.81 -3.64 -30.68
C TYR A 357 -69.02 -4.21 -31.43
N LEU A 358 -69.27 -5.52 -31.35
CA LEU A 358 -70.36 -6.17 -32.10
C LEU A 358 -71.66 -6.29 -31.28
N LYS A 359 -71.70 -5.73 -30.07
CA LYS A 359 -72.89 -5.79 -29.20
C LYS A 359 -74.05 -4.99 -29.81
N GLY A 360 -75.01 -5.72 -30.37
CA GLY A 360 -76.24 -5.15 -30.94
C GLY A 360 -76.23 -4.98 -32.47
N ILE A 361 -75.15 -5.42 -33.14
CA ILE A 361 -75.05 -5.39 -34.61
C ILE A 361 -76.11 -6.31 -35.25
N GLN A 362 -76.83 -5.79 -36.23
CA GLN A 362 -77.79 -6.53 -37.05
C GLN A 362 -77.11 -7.13 -38.28
N ASP A 363 -77.74 -8.12 -38.90
CA ASP A 363 -77.16 -8.82 -40.07
C ASP A 363 -76.87 -7.87 -41.24
N ASN A 364 -77.70 -6.86 -41.42
CA ASN A 364 -77.61 -5.87 -42.48
C ASN A 364 -76.83 -4.59 -42.11
N ASP A 365 -76.26 -4.52 -40.89
CA ASP A 365 -75.44 -3.38 -40.50
C ASP A 365 -74.12 -3.38 -41.29
N SER A 366 -73.57 -2.19 -41.52
CA SER A 366 -72.31 -2.00 -42.24
C SER A 366 -71.17 -1.60 -41.28
N VAL A 367 -69.94 -1.88 -41.69
CA VAL A 367 -68.74 -1.35 -41.03
C VAL A 367 -67.95 -0.55 -42.05
N THR A 368 -67.54 0.66 -41.67
CA THR A 368 -66.72 1.52 -42.53
C THR A 368 -65.29 1.55 -42.01
N VAL A 369 -64.35 1.21 -42.89
CA VAL A 369 -62.91 1.25 -42.62
C VAL A 369 -62.30 2.41 -43.40
N GLN A 370 -61.76 3.38 -42.68
CA GLN A 370 -61.08 4.55 -43.24
C GLN A 370 -59.58 4.40 -43.08
N PHE A 371 -58.89 4.41 -44.21
CA PHE A 371 -57.43 4.42 -44.29
C PHE A 371 -56.94 5.81 -44.63
N LYS A 372 -55.88 6.24 -43.93
CA LYS A 372 -55.12 7.44 -44.29
C LYS A 372 -53.63 7.19 -44.11
N GLY A 373 -52.86 7.18 -45.18
CA GLY A 373 -51.44 6.85 -45.10
C GLY A 373 -50.57 7.41 -46.20
N PHE A 374 -49.27 7.22 -46.06
CA PHE A 374 -48.28 7.52 -47.08
C PHE A 374 -47.09 6.55 -47.00
N VAL A 375 -46.42 6.35 -48.14
CA VAL A 375 -45.14 5.64 -48.18
C VAL A 375 -44.02 6.61 -47.80
N SER A 376 -43.32 6.28 -46.73
CA SER A 376 -42.25 7.12 -46.14
C SER A 376 -40.86 6.81 -46.70
N SER A 377 -40.60 5.56 -47.10
CA SER A 377 -39.37 5.17 -47.81
C SER A 377 -39.54 3.85 -48.56
N ILE A 378 -38.75 3.68 -49.62
CA ILE A 378 -38.69 2.48 -50.45
C ILE A 378 -37.22 2.08 -50.58
N LYS A 379 -36.90 0.80 -50.35
CA LYS A 379 -35.57 0.22 -50.55
C LYS A 379 -35.68 -1.10 -51.31
N ASP A 380 -34.58 -1.57 -51.88
CA ASP A 380 -34.50 -2.94 -52.41
C ASP A 380 -34.53 -3.93 -51.24
N ASP A 381 -35.30 -5.00 -51.40
CA ASP A 381 -35.33 -6.11 -50.44
C ASP A 381 -34.14 -7.05 -50.69
N PRO A 382 -33.18 -7.15 -49.76
CA PRO A 382 -32.00 -7.99 -49.93
C PRO A 382 -32.32 -9.49 -49.99
N ASP A 383 -33.47 -9.90 -49.46
CA ASP A 383 -33.87 -11.31 -49.35
C ASP A 383 -34.74 -11.79 -50.52
N PHE A 384 -35.15 -10.87 -51.40
CA PHE A 384 -35.94 -11.20 -52.59
C PHE A 384 -35.09 -11.89 -53.66
N LYS A 385 -35.33 -13.19 -53.85
CA LYS A 385 -34.75 -13.98 -54.96
C LYS A 385 -35.67 -13.85 -56.19
N LYS A 386 -35.14 -13.28 -57.27
CA LYS A 386 -35.82 -13.11 -58.56
C LYS A 386 -36.31 -14.41 -59.19
#